data_AF-A0A8X6T5Z4-F1
#
_entry.id   AF-A0A8X6T5Z4-F1
#
_cell.length_a   1.000
_cell.length_b   1.000
_cell.length_c   1.000
_cell.angle_alpha   90.00
_cell.angle_beta   90.00
_cell.angle_gamma   90.00
#
_symmetry.space_group_name_H-M   'P 1'
#
loop_
_entity.id
_entity.type
_entity.pdbx_description
1 polymer ?
#
loop_
_entity_poly.entity_id
_entity_poly.type
_entity_poly.pdbx_seq_one_letter_code
_entity_poly.pdbx_strand_id
1 'polypeptide(L)'
;MSYFFMKFRELAYYDIHNSTTVPEKLKQPFMFIIDIFWESSAVVMCCFGGAFVGYYYCVCICIKSCIAKFVSKSEILISHGDYKSILSIHEDISQVMALANEFLSYPAFINVLCNMGALFGFSYLVVFYYSEVYNIYFLLLHGIIQSLMSLLLLLIPAAGCNRALNLAQETINSLPGWLPQHRKVLKMYIRQRHSKTFPLTLWNIYVIEESLLISAFGTLLTYGFLLGNIKNAKE
;
A
#
# COMPACT_ATOMS: atom_id res chain seq x y z
N MET A 1 9.82 -9.90 -7.96
CA MET A 1 9.36 -9.92 -9.37
C MET A 1 10.51 -10.04 -10.36
N SER A 2 11.55 -9.20 -10.29
CA SER A 2 12.67 -9.17 -11.26
C SER A 2 13.39 -10.50 -11.50
N TYR A 3 13.70 -11.30 -10.48
CA TYR A 3 14.37 -12.61 -10.68
C TYR A 3 13.46 -13.66 -11.32
N PHE A 4 12.20 -13.78 -10.87
CA PHE A 4 11.22 -14.69 -11.48
C PHE A 4 11.02 -14.33 -12.95
N PHE A 5 10.95 -13.03 -13.23
CA PHE A 5 10.82 -12.46 -14.54
C PHE A 5 12.06 -12.68 -15.43
N MET A 6 13.25 -12.44 -14.91
CA MET A 6 14.50 -12.69 -15.64
C MET A 6 14.65 -14.19 -15.95
N LYS A 7 14.30 -15.07 -15.00
CA LYS A 7 14.34 -16.52 -15.21
C LYS A 7 13.26 -17.02 -16.18
N PHE A 8 12.08 -16.40 -16.19
CA PHE A 8 11.04 -16.69 -17.18
C PHE A 8 11.45 -16.24 -18.58
N ARG A 9 12.12 -15.08 -18.69
CA ARG A 9 12.71 -14.58 -19.93
C ARG A 9 13.81 -15.52 -20.43
N GLU A 10 14.72 -15.97 -19.55
CA GLU A 10 15.75 -16.95 -19.90
C GLU A 10 15.16 -18.29 -20.33
N LEU A 11 14.11 -18.78 -19.67
CA LEU A 11 13.39 -20.00 -20.05
C LEU A 11 12.72 -19.83 -21.42
N ALA A 12 12.04 -18.72 -21.67
CA ALA A 12 11.43 -18.43 -22.97
C ALA A 12 12.50 -18.32 -24.08
N TYR A 13 13.65 -17.76 -23.76
CA TYR A 13 14.77 -17.63 -24.70
C TYR A 13 15.38 -18.99 -25.01
N TYR A 14 15.57 -19.82 -23.99
CA TYR A 14 16.05 -21.18 -24.12
C TYR A 14 15.09 -22.05 -24.96
N ASP A 15 13.79 -21.97 -24.69
CA ASP A 15 12.77 -22.74 -25.43
C ASP A 15 12.69 -22.32 -26.89
N ILE A 16 12.76 -21.01 -27.20
CA ILE A 16 12.71 -20.53 -28.59
C ILE A 16 14.00 -20.87 -29.33
N HIS A 17 15.15 -20.77 -28.67
CA HIS A 17 16.43 -21.09 -29.27
C HIS A 17 16.53 -22.59 -29.62
N ASN A 18 16.03 -23.46 -28.73
CA ASN A 18 16.08 -24.92 -28.89
C ASN A 18 14.86 -25.52 -29.59
N SER A 19 13.85 -24.72 -29.91
CA SER A 19 12.67 -25.19 -30.63
C SER A 19 13.04 -25.62 -32.06
N THR A 20 12.62 -26.84 -32.41
CA THR A 20 12.66 -27.38 -33.79
C THR A 20 11.46 -26.95 -34.62
N THR A 21 10.41 -26.39 -33.99
CA THR A 21 9.17 -25.98 -34.66
C THR A 21 9.23 -24.53 -35.16
N VAL A 22 10.12 -23.70 -34.60
CA VAL A 22 10.30 -22.31 -35.02
C VAL A 22 11.41 -22.22 -36.07
N PRO A 23 11.12 -21.74 -37.30
CA PRO A 23 12.15 -21.54 -38.31
C PRO A 23 13.25 -20.59 -37.82
N GLU A 24 14.52 -20.90 -38.14
CA GLU A 24 15.69 -20.15 -37.64
C GLU A 24 15.61 -18.64 -37.95
N LYS A 25 15.06 -18.29 -39.12
CA LYS A 25 14.87 -16.90 -39.57
C LYS A 25 13.86 -16.12 -38.72
N LEU A 26 13.01 -16.81 -37.97
CA LEU A 26 11.96 -16.23 -37.13
C LEU A 26 12.34 -16.20 -35.64
N LYS A 27 13.37 -16.92 -35.20
CA LYS A 27 13.77 -16.95 -33.78
C LYS A 27 14.15 -15.57 -33.24
N GLN A 28 14.96 -14.82 -34.00
CA GLN A 28 15.37 -13.47 -33.61
C GLN A 28 14.20 -12.47 -33.49
N PRO A 29 13.28 -12.35 -34.48
CA PRO A 29 12.12 -11.47 -34.32
C PRO A 29 11.16 -11.94 -33.22
N PHE A 30 11.03 -13.25 -32.94
CA PHE A 30 10.25 -13.73 -31.80
C PHE A 30 10.85 -13.30 -30.45
N MET A 31 12.17 -13.42 -30.28
CA MET A 31 12.85 -12.93 -29.07
C MET A 31 12.65 -11.41 -28.91
N PHE A 32 12.76 -10.64 -30.00
CA PHE A 32 12.52 -9.20 -29.98
C PHE A 32 11.07 -8.84 -29.60
N ILE A 33 10.07 -9.58 -30.09
CA ILE A 33 8.67 -9.40 -29.70
C ILE A 33 8.46 -9.68 -28.21
N ILE A 34 9.10 -10.71 -27.67
CA ILE A 34 9.03 -11.04 -26.24
C ILE A 34 9.67 -9.93 -25.39
N ASP A 35 10.83 -9.41 -25.80
CA ASP A 35 11.45 -8.27 -25.13
C ASP A 35 10.53 -7.04 -25.15
N ILE A 36 9.93 -6.70 -26.29
CA ILE A 36 8.98 -5.58 -26.39
C ILE A 36 7.76 -5.81 -25.50
N PHE A 37 7.15 -6.98 -25.54
CA PHE A 37 5.98 -7.31 -24.73
C PHE A 37 6.31 -7.19 -23.23
N TRP A 38 7.52 -7.60 -22.86
CA TRP A 38 7.96 -7.53 -21.49
C TRP A 38 8.22 -6.12 -20.99
N GLU A 39 9.02 -5.35 -21.75
CA GLU A 39 9.34 -3.97 -21.43
C GLU A 39 8.06 -3.12 -21.42
N SER A 40 7.15 -3.33 -22.37
CA SER A 40 5.84 -2.68 -22.36
C SER A 40 4.98 -3.10 -21.15
N SER A 41 4.97 -4.37 -20.75
CA SER A 41 4.26 -4.81 -19.54
C SER A 41 4.83 -4.19 -18.27
N ALA A 42 6.15 -4.05 -18.17
CA ALA A 42 6.83 -3.42 -17.05
C ALA A 42 6.53 -1.92 -16.99
N VAL A 43 6.57 -1.22 -18.13
CA VAL A 43 6.19 0.20 -18.24
C VAL A 43 4.73 0.40 -17.85
N VAL A 44 3.82 -0.43 -18.35
CA VAL A 44 2.40 -0.40 -18.00
C VAL A 44 2.24 -0.57 -16.48
N MET A 45 2.85 -1.59 -15.88
CA MET A 45 2.78 -1.81 -14.43
C MET A 45 3.36 -0.66 -13.62
N CYS A 46 4.46 -0.05 -14.07
CA CYS A 46 5.05 1.14 -13.45
C CYS A 46 4.14 2.38 -13.56
N CYS A 47 3.54 2.61 -14.73
CA CYS A 47 2.65 3.74 -14.96
C CYS A 47 1.34 3.61 -14.17
N PHE A 48 0.69 2.45 -14.22
CA PHE A 48 -0.55 2.20 -13.48
C PHE A 48 -0.29 2.13 -11.96
N GLY A 49 0.79 1.48 -11.53
CA GLY A 49 1.20 1.44 -10.14
C GLY A 49 1.51 2.82 -9.58
N GLY A 50 2.32 3.61 -10.29
CA GLY A 50 2.65 4.99 -9.88
C GLY A 50 1.43 5.91 -9.83
N ALA A 51 0.57 5.86 -10.86
CA ALA A 51 -0.68 6.62 -10.90
C ALA A 51 -1.62 6.22 -9.75
N PHE A 52 -1.75 4.92 -9.47
CA PHE A 52 -2.54 4.43 -8.35
C PHE A 52 -1.99 4.90 -7.00
N VAL A 53 -0.68 4.78 -6.76
CA VAL A 53 -0.04 5.23 -5.52
C VAL A 53 -0.28 6.73 -5.31
N GLY A 54 -0.12 7.54 -6.36
CA GLY A 54 -0.39 8.97 -6.30
C GLY A 54 -1.86 9.28 -5.98
N TYR A 55 -2.79 8.61 -6.67
CA TYR A 55 -4.23 8.75 -6.42
C TYR A 55 -4.60 8.34 -4.99
N TYR A 56 -4.12 7.19 -4.53
CA TYR A 56 -4.34 6.66 -3.19
C TYR A 56 -3.84 7.62 -2.11
N TYR A 57 -2.62 8.15 -2.30
CA TYR A 57 -2.03 9.16 -1.43
C TYR A 57 -2.91 10.41 -1.34
N CYS A 58 -3.37 10.94 -2.49
CA CYS A 58 -4.26 12.10 -2.53
C CYS A 58 -5.58 11.84 -1.79
N VAL A 59 -6.23 10.70 -2.04
CA VAL A 59 -7.49 10.33 -1.37
C VAL A 59 -7.29 10.25 0.15
N CYS A 60 -6.24 9.57 0.61
CA CYS A 60 -5.95 9.45 2.04
C CYS A 60 -5.71 10.81 2.70
N ILE A 61 -5.01 11.74 2.02
CA ILE A 61 -4.83 13.10 2.52
C ILE A 61 -6.16 13.85 2.58
N CYS A 62 -6.97 13.79 1.52
CA CYS A 62 -8.27 14.45 1.49
C CYS A 62 -9.17 13.97 2.64
N ILE A 63 -9.24 12.65 2.86
CA ILE A 63 -10.02 12.08 3.97
C ILE A 63 -9.44 12.53 5.31
N LYS A 64 -8.12 12.42 5.51
CA LYS A 64 -7.46 12.88 6.75
C LYS A 64 -7.76 14.36 7.04
N SER A 65 -7.66 15.24 6.04
CA SER A 65 -7.97 16.67 6.18
C SER A 65 -9.45 16.91 6.49
N CYS A 66 -10.35 16.12 5.89
CA CYS A 66 -11.79 16.17 6.18
C CYS A 66 -12.05 15.81 7.66
N ILE A 67 -11.47 14.71 8.13
CA ILE A 67 -11.61 14.26 9.52
C ILE A 67 -11.01 15.28 10.50
N ALA A 68 -9.82 15.83 10.21
CA ALA A 68 -9.20 16.84 11.07
C ALA A 68 -10.08 18.10 11.20
N LYS A 69 -10.72 18.53 10.09
CA LYS A 69 -11.66 19.65 10.09
C LYS A 69 -12.96 19.32 10.84
N PHE A 70 -13.41 18.07 10.78
CA PHE A 70 -14.54 17.61 11.58
C PHE A 70 -14.23 17.69 13.07
N VAL A 71 -13.07 17.17 13.51
CA VAL A 71 -12.66 17.19 14.91
C VAL A 71 -12.62 18.63 15.44
N SER A 72 -11.97 19.56 14.73
CA SER A 72 -11.92 20.97 15.17
C SER A 72 -13.30 21.65 15.19
N LYS A 73 -14.15 21.37 14.21
CA LYS A 73 -15.51 21.94 14.17
C LYS A 73 -16.43 21.32 15.23
N SER A 74 -16.20 20.06 15.59
CA SER A 74 -17.00 19.35 16.59
C SER A 74 -16.85 19.96 17.98
N GLU A 75 -15.66 20.43 18.36
CA GLU A 75 -15.45 21.14 19.64
C GLU A 75 -16.32 22.40 19.75
N ILE A 76 -16.45 23.16 18.66
CA ILE A 76 -17.32 24.34 18.59
C ILE A 76 -18.80 23.93 18.63
N LEU A 77 -19.19 22.86 17.94
CA LEU A 77 -20.59 22.40 17.94
C LEU A 77 -21.02 21.81 19.30
N ILE A 78 -20.09 21.22 20.05
CA ILE A 78 -20.34 20.74 21.41
C ILE A 78 -20.73 21.90 22.32
N SER A 79 -20.07 23.06 22.21
CA SER A 79 -20.42 24.25 23.01
C SER A 79 -21.79 24.83 22.68
N HIS A 80 -22.28 24.61 21.45
CA HIS A 80 -23.62 25.01 21.01
C HIS A 80 -24.70 23.96 21.29
N GLY A 81 -24.34 22.78 21.83
CA GLY A 81 -25.28 21.71 22.14
C GLY A 81 -25.87 20.96 20.94
N ASP A 82 -25.36 21.19 19.72
CA ASP A 82 -25.88 20.60 18.49
C ASP A 82 -25.27 19.23 18.19
N TYR A 83 -25.62 18.24 19.01
CA TYR A 83 -25.12 16.86 18.85
C TYR A 83 -25.66 16.18 17.59
N LYS A 84 -26.84 16.57 17.08
CA LYS A 84 -27.43 15.93 15.89
C LYS A 84 -26.57 16.19 14.66
N SER A 85 -26.12 17.43 14.48
CA SER A 85 -25.21 17.79 13.39
C SER A 85 -23.87 17.05 13.48
N ILE A 86 -23.30 16.90 14.69
CA ILE A 86 -22.05 16.16 14.89
C ILE A 86 -22.21 14.69 14.48
N LEU A 87 -23.30 14.04 14.91
CA LEU A 87 -23.55 12.63 14.58
C LEU A 87 -23.80 12.42 13.07
N SER A 88 -24.52 13.34 12.42
CA SER A 88 -24.77 13.29 10.98
C SER A 88 -23.46 13.40 10.19
N ILE A 89 -22.61 14.38 10.50
CA ILE A 89 -21.35 14.58 9.78
C ILE A 89 -20.41 13.38 9.97
N HIS A 90 -20.37 12.79 11.18
CA HIS A 90 -19.59 11.59 11.41
C HIS A 90 -20.09 10.39 10.61
N GLU A 91 -21.41 10.24 10.47
CA GLU A 91 -21.99 9.17 9.65
C GLU A 91 -21.60 9.33 8.18
N ASP A 92 -21.66 10.56 7.64
CA ASP A 92 -21.23 10.86 6.27
C ASP A 92 -19.74 10.54 6.07
N ILE A 93 -18.87 10.94 6.99
CA ILE A 93 -17.44 10.63 6.96
C ILE A 93 -17.21 9.10 7.00
N SER A 94 -17.95 8.40 7.84
CA SER A 94 -17.84 6.94 7.96
C SER A 94 -18.25 6.23 6.67
N GLN A 95 -19.29 6.72 5.99
CA GLN A 95 -19.74 6.19 4.69
C GLN A 95 -18.70 6.45 3.58
N VAL A 96 -18.14 7.65 3.51
CA VAL A 96 -17.08 7.99 2.56
C VAL A 96 -15.86 7.08 2.77
N MET A 97 -15.50 6.82 4.03
CA MET A 97 -14.38 5.95 4.37
C MET A 97 -14.64 4.49 4.03
N ALA A 98 -15.88 4.01 4.24
CA ALA A 98 -16.30 2.66 3.83
C ALA A 98 -16.20 2.47 2.32
N LEU A 99 -16.70 3.43 1.54
CA LEU A 99 -16.58 3.46 0.08
C LEU A 99 -15.12 3.48 -0.35
N ALA A 100 -14.29 4.34 0.25
CA ALA A 100 -12.88 4.42 -0.06
C ALA A 100 -12.17 3.08 0.23
N ASN A 101 -12.47 2.43 1.35
CA ASN A 101 -11.94 1.11 1.66
C ASN A 101 -12.39 0.06 0.63
N GLU A 102 -13.68 0.01 0.29
CA GLU A 102 -14.22 -0.97 -0.68
C GLU A 102 -13.49 -0.91 -2.03
N PHE A 103 -13.27 0.29 -2.56
CA PHE A 103 -12.61 0.47 -3.85
C PHE A 103 -11.08 0.34 -3.80
N LEU A 104 -10.44 0.83 -2.73
CA LEU A 104 -8.99 0.99 -2.69
C LEU A 104 -8.26 -0.14 -1.97
N SER A 105 -8.95 -0.91 -1.13
CA SER A 105 -8.33 -1.91 -0.25
C SER A 105 -7.63 -3.03 -1.03
N TYR A 106 -8.28 -3.59 -2.05
CA TYR A 106 -7.70 -4.63 -2.90
C TYR A 106 -6.51 -4.09 -3.73
N PRO A 107 -6.65 -2.99 -4.50
CA PRO A 107 -5.53 -2.45 -5.27
C PRO A 107 -4.34 -2.03 -4.38
N ALA A 108 -4.60 -1.49 -3.20
CA ALA A 108 -3.56 -1.16 -2.22
C ALA A 108 -2.82 -2.42 -1.74
N PHE A 109 -3.54 -3.51 -1.44
CA PHE A 109 -2.93 -4.79 -1.07
C PHE A 109 -2.02 -5.34 -2.17
N ILE A 110 -2.48 -5.39 -3.41
CA ILE A 110 -1.67 -5.87 -4.53
C ILE A 110 -0.43 -4.99 -4.71
N ASN A 111 -0.56 -3.66 -4.62
CA ASN A 111 0.59 -2.76 -4.73
C ASN A 111 1.58 -2.97 -3.57
N VAL A 112 1.14 -3.13 -2.34
CA VAL A 112 2.02 -3.43 -1.20
C VAL A 112 2.77 -4.74 -1.43
N LEU A 113 2.07 -5.80 -1.85
CA LEU A 113 2.68 -7.10 -2.14
C LEU A 113 3.72 -7.01 -3.27
N CYS A 114 3.39 -6.32 -4.36
CA CYS A 114 4.30 -6.07 -5.48
C CYS A 114 5.55 -5.30 -5.03
N ASN A 115 5.40 -4.23 -4.24
CA ASN A 115 6.51 -3.43 -3.75
C ASN A 115 7.40 -4.22 -2.77
N MET A 116 6.82 -5.02 -1.87
CA MET A 116 7.61 -5.91 -0.99
C MET A 116 8.38 -6.96 -1.80
N GLY A 117 7.74 -7.58 -2.80
CA GLY A 117 8.40 -8.55 -3.68
C GLY A 117 9.44 -7.93 -4.62
N ALA A 118 9.29 -6.65 -4.97
CA ALA A 118 10.29 -5.88 -5.72
C ALA A 118 11.49 -5.53 -4.84
N LEU A 119 11.26 -5.02 -3.63
CA LEU A 119 12.32 -4.75 -2.65
C LEU A 119 13.18 -5.99 -2.38
N PHE A 120 12.54 -7.11 -2.11
CA PHE A 120 13.24 -8.37 -1.88
C PHE A 120 14.03 -8.81 -3.12
N GLY A 121 13.41 -8.75 -4.30
CA GLY A 121 14.04 -9.14 -5.56
C GLY A 121 15.26 -8.30 -5.93
N PHE A 122 15.15 -6.96 -5.87
CA PHE A 122 16.27 -6.07 -6.16
C PHE A 122 17.40 -6.21 -5.13
N SER A 123 17.07 -6.28 -3.84
CA SER A 123 18.07 -6.48 -2.78
C SER A 123 18.81 -7.82 -2.93
N TYR A 124 18.09 -8.89 -3.27
CA TYR A 124 18.70 -10.19 -3.56
C TYR A 124 19.68 -10.11 -4.74
N LEU A 125 19.28 -9.46 -5.84
CA LEU A 125 20.15 -9.29 -7.01
C LEU A 125 21.40 -8.48 -6.67
N VAL A 126 21.29 -7.42 -5.86
CA VAL A 126 22.47 -6.64 -5.42
C VAL A 126 23.44 -7.50 -4.61
N VAL A 127 22.96 -8.36 -3.73
CA VAL A 127 23.81 -9.19 -2.84
C VAL A 127 24.51 -10.32 -3.59
N PHE A 128 23.80 -11.01 -4.49
CA PHE A 128 24.29 -12.23 -5.16
C PHE A 128 24.85 -12.01 -6.56
N TYR A 129 24.36 -10.99 -7.28
CA TYR A 129 24.74 -10.68 -8.66
C TYR A 129 25.42 -9.31 -8.72
N TYR A 130 26.30 -9.03 -7.77
CA TYR A 130 27.16 -7.86 -7.82
C TYR A 130 27.89 -7.83 -9.16
N SER A 131 27.50 -6.89 -10.03
CA SER A 131 28.08 -6.69 -11.34
C SER A 131 28.97 -5.45 -11.25
N GLU A 132 30.23 -5.55 -11.71
CA GLU A 132 31.14 -4.40 -11.83
C GLU A 132 30.64 -3.35 -12.84
N VAL A 133 29.55 -3.63 -13.56
CA VAL A 133 28.91 -2.70 -14.50
C VAL A 133 28.05 -1.70 -13.73
N TYR A 134 28.60 -0.49 -13.55
CA TYR A 134 28.00 0.64 -12.83
C TYR A 134 26.51 0.89 -13.17
N ASN A 135 26.13 0.79 -14.44
CA ASN A 135 24.76 1.05 -14.90
C ASN A 135 23.73 0.06 -14.33
N ILE A 136 24.10 -1.23 -14.19
CA ILE A 136 23.21 -2.26 -13.65
C ILE A 136 23.02 -2.04 -12.15
N TYR A 137 24.11 -1.73 -11.45
CA TYR A 137 24.06 -1.43 -10.02
C TYR A 137 23.18 -0.20 -9.73
N PHE A 138 23.33 0.87 -10.50
CA PHE A 138 22.50 2.07 -10.38
C PHE A 138 21.01 1.76 -10.60
N LEU A 139 20.68 0.96 -11.63
CA LEU A 139 19.31 0.53 -11.90
C LEU A 139 18.70 -0.28 -10.73
N LEU A 140 19.47 -1.19 -10.14
CA LEU A 140 19.03 -1.99 -9.00
C LEU A 140 18.77 -1.12 -7.76
N LEU A 141 19.68 -0.20 -7.45
CA LEU A 141 19.49 0.76 -6.35
C LEU A 141 18.27 1.65 -6.58
N HIS A 142 18.07 2.13 -7.81
CA HIS A 142 16.88 2.90 -8.16
C HIS A 142 15.60 2.11 -7.91
N GLY A 143 15.56 0.83 -8.32
CA GLY A 143 14.43 -0.06 -8.08
C GLY A 143 14.13 -0.27 -6.59
N ILE A 144 15.16 -0.37 -5.75
CA ILE A 144 15.01 -0.45 -4.28
C ILE A 144 14.38 0.84 -3.74
N ILE A 145 14.94 2.00 -4.10
CA ILE A 145 14.47 3.30 -3.62
C ILE A 145 13.01 3.54 -4.06
N GLN A 146 12.69 3.27 -5.33
CA GLN A 146 11.34 3.46 -5.86
C GLN A 146 10.32 2.55 -5.16
N SER A 147 10.65 1.28 -4.95
CA SER A 147 9.77 0.33 -4.28
C SER A 147 9.54 0.72 -2.81
N LEU A 148 10.60 1.19 -2.14
CA LEU A 148 10.53 1.68 -0.76
C LEU A 148 9.64 2.93 -0.67
N MET A 149 9.88 3.93 -1.53
CA MET A 149 9.10 5.16 -1.57
C MET A 149 7.62 4.88 -1.84
N SER A 150 7.32 3.98 -2.78
CA SER A 150 5.94 3.61 -3.10
C SER A 150 5.24 2.93 -1.90
N LEU A 151 5.95 2.05 -1.19
CA LEU A 151 5.42 1.40 0.01
C LEU A 151 5.13 2.40 1.13
N LEU A 152 6.02 3.38 1.34
CA LEU A 152 5.81 4.46 2.31
C LEU A 152 4.63 5.36 1.93
N LEU A 153 4.51 5.73 0.64
CA LEU A 153 3.43 6.56 0.12
C LEU A 153 2.06 5.88 0.20
N LEU A 154 2.00 4.55 0.26
CA LEU A 154 0.74 3.83 0.52
C LEU A 154 0.44 3.75 2.02
N LEU A 155 1.39 3.28 2.82
CA LEU A 155 1.12 2.93 4.22
C LEU A 155 1.02 4.15 5.15
N ILE A 156 1.89 5.16 4.99
CA ILE A 156 1.91 6.34 5.87
C ILE A 156 0.59 7.13 5.84
N PRO A 157 0.06 7.55 4.66
CA PRO A 157 -1.15 8.38 4.67
C PRO A 157 -2.38 7.58 5.09
N ALA A 158 -2.44 6.29 4.80
CA ALA A 158 -3.52 5.41 5.25
C ALA A 158 -3.50 5.22 6.77
N ALA A 159 -2.32 4.97 7.37
CA ALA A 159 -2.17 4.92 8.82
C ALA A 159 -2.56 6.25 9.48
N GLY A 160 -2.13 7.37 8.88
CA GLY A 160 -2.52 8.71 9.34
C GLY A 160 -4.01 8.98 9.25
N CYS A 161 -4.69 8.45 8.23
CA CYS A 161 -6.13 8.54 8.06
C CYS A 161 -6.88 7.71 9.12
N ASN A 162 -6.43 6.48 9.38
CA ASN A 162 -6.98 5.63 10.43
C ASN A 162 -6.80 6.24 11.82
N ARG A 163 -5.62 6.84 12.09
CA ARG A 163 -5.38 7.58 13.33
C ARG A 163 -6.32 8.77 13.50
N ALA A 164 -6.56 9.52 12.43
CA ALA A 164 -7.53 10.63 12.46
C ALA A 164 -8.95 10.14 12.72
N LEU A 165 -9.34 9.01 12.11
CA LEU A 165 -10.64 8.38 12.36
C LEU A 165 -10.80 7.98 13.83
N ASN A 166 -9.76 7.38 14.43
CA ASN A 166 -9.78 7.00 15.84
C ASN A 166 -9.98 8.23 16.76
N LEU A 167 -9.31 9.35 16.47
CA LEU A 167 -9.53 10.60 17.20
C LEU A 167 -10.98 11.11 17.07
N ALA A 168 -11.56 11.07 15.87
CA ALA A 168 -12.95 11.44 15.66
C ALA A 168 -13.92 10.55 16.44
N GLN A 169 -13.63 9.25 16.54
CA GLN A 169 -14.40 8.32 17.36
C GLN A 169 -14.27 8.63 18.85
N GLU A 170 -13.07 8.93 19.34
CA GLU A 170 -12.84 9.34 20.74
C GLU A 170 -13.66 10.59 21.09
N THR A 171 -13.68 11.58 20.19
CA THR A 171 -14.51 12.78 20.35
C THR A 171 -15.99 12.39 20.51
N ILE A 172 -16.49 11.46 19.70
CA ILE A 172 -17.89 11.02 19.78
C ILE A 172 -18.18 10.22 21.04
N ASN A 173 -17.25 9.37 21.46
CA ASN A 173 -17.38 8.60 22.70
C ASN A 173 -17.40 9.49 23.94
N SER A 174 -16.78 10.68 23.86
CA SER A 174 -16.80 11.67 24.93
C SER A 174 -18.10 12.48 24.99
N LEU A 175 -18.85 12.61 23.89
CA LEU A 175 -20.08 13.42 23.82
C LEU A 175 -21.11 13.16 24.94
N PRO A 176 -21.40 11.91 25.38
CA PRO A 176 -22.32 11.66 26.49
C PRO A 176 -21.86 12.21 27.86
N GLY A 177 -20.56 12.51 27.98
CA GLY A 177 -19.99 13.21 29.14
C GLY A 177 -20.21 14.71 29.07
N TRP A 178 -20.05 15.31 27.90
CA TRP A 178 -20.25 16.75 27.66
C TRP A 178 -21.73 17.16 27.65
N LEU A 179 -22.63 16.26 27.24
CA LEU A 179 -24.07 16.55 27.07
C LEU A 179 -24.94 15.64 27.95
N PRO A 180 -24.98 15.88 29.28
CA PRO A 180 -25.69 15.02 30.22
C PRO A 180 -27.20 14.94 29.93
N GLN A 181 -27.80 16.01 29.38
CA GLN A 181 -29.22 16.08 29.01
C GLN A 181 -29.60 15.05 27.93
N HIS A 182 -28.67 14.66 27.06
CA HIS A 182 -28.91 13.72 25.96
C HIS A 182 -28.18 12.38 26.13
N ARG A 183 -27.61 12.14 27.32
CA ARG A 183 -26.74 10.99 27.62
C ARG A 183 -27.32 9.63 27.23
N LYS A 184 -28.61 9.38 27.51
CA LYS A 184 -29.26 8.10 27.19
C LYS A 184 -29.33 7.87 25.67
N VAL A 185 -29.72 8.91 24.92
CA VAL A 185 -29.84 8.86 23.46
C VAL A 185 -28.47 8.66 22.83
N LEU A 186 -27.46 9.43 23.26
CA LEU A 186 -26.10 9.29 22.72
C LEU A 186 -25.48 7.93 23.06
N LYS A 187 -25.64 7.42 24.29
CA LYS A 187 -25.15 6.08 24.64
C LYS A 187 -25.79 4.99 23.79
N MET A 188 -27.09 5.09 23.52
CA MET A 188 -27.78 4.15 22.62
C MET A 188 -27.26 4.27 21.19
N TYR A 189 -27.10 5.49 20.67
CA TYR A 189 -26.57 5.73 19.33
C TYR A 189 -25.16 5.16 19.17
N ILE A 190 -24.25 5.48 20.09
CA ILE A 190 -22.89 4.96 20.11
C ILE A 190 -22.95 3.43 20.14
N ARG A 191 -23.70 2.83 21.05
CA ARG A 191 -23.79 1.36 21.11
C ARG A 191 -24.30 0.70 19.82
N GLN A 192 -25.20 1.34 19.09
CA GLN A 192 -25.77 0.80 17.85
C GLN A 192 -24.90 1.03 16.61
N ARG A 193 -24.12 2.11 16.56
CA ARG A 193 -23.41 2.56 15.35
C ARG A 193 -21.88 2.55 15.47
N HIS A 194 -21.33 2.49 16.68
CA HIS A 194 -19.89 2.41 16.93
C HIS A 194 -19.24 1.15 16.35
N SER A 195 -20.01 0.06 16.21
CA SER A 195 -19.57 -1.16 15.53
C SER A 195 -19.43 -1.05 14.01
N LYS A 196 -19.80 0.08 13.39
CA LYS A 196 -19.79 0.30 11.93
C LYS A 196 -18.76 1.32 11.47
N THR A 197 -17.64 1.45 12.18
CA THR A 197 -16.55 2.28 11.68
C THR A 197 -15.64 1.44 10.79
N PHE A 198 -15.37 1.95 9.60
CA PHE A 198 -14.65 1.23 8.54
C PHE A 198 -13.26 1.83 8.40
N PRO A 199 -12.25 1.32 9.13
CA PRO A 199 -10.89 1.77 8.91
C PRO A 199 -10.42 1.37 7.50
N LEU A 200 -9.41 2.06 6.99
CA LEU A 200 -8.71 1.64 5.78
C LEU A 200 -7.91 0.37 6.10
N THR A 201 -8.12 -0.64 5.27
CA THR A 201 -7.51 -1.96 5.41
C THR A 201 -6.80 -2.37 4.12
N LEU A 202 -5.89 -3.33 4.21
CA LEU A 202 -5.38 -4.08 3.08
C LEU A 202 -6.20 -5.36 2.92
N TRP A 203 -7.02 -5.40 1.89
CA TRP A 203 -8.02 -6.43 1.60
C TRP A 203 -8.82 -6.89 2.82
N ASN A 204 -9.24 -6.02 3.75
CA ASN A 204 -9.90 -6.44 5.00
C ASN A 204 -9.10 -7.46 5.86
N ILE A 205 -7.86 -7.82 5.51
CA ILE A 205 -7.01 -8.77 6.24
C ILE A 205 -6.25 -8.02 7.34
N TYR A 206 -5.72 -6.84 6.99
CA TYR A 206 -4.91 -6.02 7.90
C TYR A 206 -5.44 -4.59 7.95
N VAL A 207 -5.70 -4.09 9.15
CA VAL A 207 -5.90 -2.65 9.38
C VAL A 207 -4.57 -1.94 9.18
N ILE A 208 -4.57 -0.86 8.41
CA ILE A 208 -3.33 -0.13 8.14
C ILE A 208 -2.99 0.74 9.36
N GLU A 209 -1.99 0.31 10.12
CA GLU A 209 -1.49 1.00 11.30
C GLU A 209 0.04 1.23 11.21
N GLU A 210 0.56 2.10 12.08
CA GLU A 210 2.01 2.35 12.20
C GLU A 210 2.79 1.05 12.52
N SER A 211 2.15 0.09 13.19
CA SER A 211 2.69 -1.24 13.50
C SER A 211 2.98 -2.09 12.26
N LEU A 212 2.15 -1.97 11.22
CA LEU A 212 2.31 -2.72 9.97
C LEU A 212 3.55 -2.27 9.19
N LEU A 213 3.85 -0.95 9.22
CA LEU A 213 5.09 -0.40 8.66
C LEU A 213 6.31 -1.01 9.35
N ILE A 214 6.31 -1.01 10.69
CA ILE A 214 7.41 -1.56 11.50
C ILE A 214 7.59 -3.05 11.20
N SER A 215 6.49 -3.81 11.09
CA SER A 215 6.53 -5.22 10.75
C SER A 215 7.13 -5.45 9.36
N ALA A 216 6.70 -4.69 8.34
CA ALA A 216 7.23 -4.82 6.98
C ALA A 216 8.75 -4.54 6.92
N PHE A 217 9.22 -3.50 7.61
CA PHE A 217 10.66 -3.21 7.74
C PHE A 217 11.41 -4.30 8.50
N GLY A 218 10.86 -4.77 9.61
CA GLY A 218 11.45 -5.85 10.41
C GLY A 218 11.60 -7.15 9.62
N THR A 219 10.58 -7.50 8.83
CA THR A 219 10.62 -8.63 7.91
C THR A 219 11.70 -8.47 6.85
N LEU A 220 11.82 -7.28 6.24
CA LEU A 220 12.87 -7.01 5.26
C LEU A 220 14.28 -7.17 5.86
N LEU A 221 14.50 -6.63 7.07
CA LEU A 221 15.77 -6.76 7.79
C LEU A 221 16.10 -8.20 8.16
N THR A 222 15.10 -8.96 8.62
CA THR A 222 15.28 -10.37 9.01
C THR A 222 15.66 -11.21 7.80
N TYR A 223 14.94 -11.06 6.69
CA TYR A 223 15.30 -11.76 5.45
C TYR A 223 16.64 -11.30 4.89
N GLY A 224 16.98 -10.00 4.98
CA GLY A 224 18.29 -9.49 4.61
C GLY A 224 19.42 -10.15 5.41
N PHE A 225 19.27 -10.26 6.73
CA PHE A 225 20.24 -10.92 7.60
C PHE A 225 20.40 -12.41 7.28
N LEU A 226 19.29 -13.13 7.08
CA LEU A 226 19.30 -14.54 6.68
C LEU A 226 20.05 -14.74 5.35
N LEU A 227 19.79 -13.90 4.35
CA LEU A 227 20.47 -13.96 3.06
C LEU A 227 21.96 -13.65 3.17
N GLY A 228 22.35 -12.66 3.98
CA GLY A 228 23.74 -12.33 4.24
C GLY A 228 24.53 -13.49 4.85
N ASN A 229 23.93 -14.18 5.83
CA ASN A 229 24.57 -15.37 6.43
C ASN A 229 24.71 -16.53 5.45
N ILE A 230 23.73 -16.75 4.57
CA ILE A 230 23.82 -17.80 3.54
C ILE A 230 24.95 -17.52 2.55
N LYS A 231 25.17 -16.25 2.18
CA LYS A 231 26.29 -15.87 1.32
C LYS A 231 27.63 -16.19 1.99
N ASN A 232 27.81 -15.75 3.23
CA ASN A 232 29.06 -15.97 3.99
C ASN A 232 29.32 -17.45 4.31
N ALA A 233 28.28 -18.28 4.37
CA ALA A 233 28.43 -19.73 4.59
C ALA A 233 28.80 -20.52 3.33
N LYS A 234 28.77 -19.89 2.15
CA LYS A 234 29.14 -20.50 0.85
C LYS A 234 30.55 -20.11 0.37
N GLU A 235 31.16 -19.11 0.99
CA GLU A 235 32.59 -18.77 0.83
C GLU A 235 33.44 -19.58 1.81
#